data_AF-A0A812KE98-F1
#
_entry.id   AF-A0A812KE98-F1
#
_cell.length_a   1.000
_cell.length_b   1.000
_cell.length_c   1.000
_cell.angle_alpha   90.00
_cell.angle_beta   90.00
_cell.angle_gamma   90.00
#
_symmetry.space_group_name_H-M   'P 1'
#
loop_
_entity.id
_entity.type
_entity.pdbx_description
1 polymer ?
#
loop_
_entity_poly.entity_id
_entity_poly.type
_entity_poly.pdbx_seq_one_letter_code
_entity_poly.pdbx_strand_id
1 'polypeptide(L)'
;MALKVVQLSGQTVAADLKGVQSVSELRQRVGAAVGEAPARIRLLAGEIEVMDSSDFVPAAFPSGVVTMAISAPGLQAGFYYLDDCEAFNYDSDVDGGEDEIEILEDGSAKRELLHRRSWIDGGGHSGNNVRHARGEGTWELDDKNRLRVTWTRPASHKGQQPSEFSLTSEGSLMYPCPFRQRQYRYFTTRQMKAT
;
A
#
# COMPACT_ATOMS: atom_id res chain seq x y z
N MET A 1 18.42 12.14 -28.04
CA MET A 1 17.91 10.84 -28.51
C MET A 1 16.50 10.70 -27.98
N ALA A 2 15.51 10.42 -28.83
CA ALA A 2 14.14 10.15 -28.37
C ALA A 2 14.01 8.65 -28.13
N LEU A 3 13.72 8.24 -26.89
CA LEU A 3 13.36 6.85 -26.58
C LEU A 3 11.84 6.75 -26.49
N LYS A 4 11.29 5.64 -26.99
CA LYS A 4 9.88 5.31 -26.77
C LYS A 4 9.77 4.56 -25.46
N VAL A 5 8.95 5.09 -24.54
CA VAL A 5 8.62 4.44 -23.28
C VAL A 5 7.37 3.60 -23.50
N VAL A 6 7.46 2.30 -23.28
CA VAL A 6 6.30 1.40 -23.38
C VAL A 6 5.92 0.93 -21.99
N GLN A 7 4.71 1.28 -21.55
CA GLN A 7 4.11 0.81 -20.31
C GLN A 7 3.67 -0.66 -20.45
N LEU A 8 3.52 -1.41 -19.34
CA LEU A 8 2.95 -2.78 -19.36
C LEU A 8 1.53 -2.83 -19.92
N SER A 9 0.79 -1.73 -19.82
CA SER A 9 -0.53 -1.58 -20.45
C SER A 9 -0.49 -1.62 -21.98
N GLY A 10 0.70 -1.64 -22.59
CA GLY A 10 0.92 -1.49 -24.02
C GLY A 10 0.89 -0.03 -24.48
N GLN A 11 0.57 0.92 -23.59
CA GLN A 11 0.58 2.33 -23.91
C GLN A 11 2.01 2.83 -24.14
N THR A 12 2.22 3.50 -25.27
CA THR A 12 3.49 4.15 -25.56
C THR A 12 3.41 5.62 -25.18
N VAL A 13 4.35 6.08 -24.36
CA VAL A 13 4.52 7.48 -23.98
C VAL A 13 5.85 7.98 -24.55
N ALA A 14 5.86 9.20 -25.09
CA ALA A 14 7.09 9.85 -25.52
C ALA A 14 7.71 10.58 -24.34
N ALA A 15 8.99 10.33 -24.05
CA ALA A 15 9.76 11.07 -23.06
C ALA A 15 10.98 11.71 -23.71
N ASP A 16 11.22 13.00 -23.47
CA ASP A 16 12.46 13.66 -23.89
C ASP A 16 13.57 13.41 -22.87
N LEU A 17 14.52 12.56 -23.27
CA LEU A 17 15.66 12.15 -22.46
C LEU A 17 16.96 12.82 -22.89
N LYS A 18 16.87 13.95 -23.61
CA LYS A 18 18.04 14.74 -23.97
C LYS A 18 18.76 15.21 -22.70
N GLY A 19 20.04 14.86 -22.61
CA GLY A 19 20.94 15.28 -21.54
C GLY A 19 20.93 14.40 -20.29
N VAL A 20 20.20 13.28 -20.28
CA VAL A 20 20.20 12.34 -19.14
C VAL A 20 21.58 11.73 -18.96
N GLN A 21 22.15 11.83 -17.75
CA GLN A 21 23.50 11.35 -17.44
C GLN A 21 23.53 10.15 -16.48
N SER A 22 22.40 9.77 -15.87
CA SER A 22 22.34 8.67 -14.91
C SER A 22 21.03 7.89 -14.99
N VAL A 23 21.04 6.66 -14.45
CA VAL A 23 19.83 5.82 -14.31
C VAL A 23 18.79 6.48 -13.40
N SER A 24 19.24 7.15 -12.34
CA SER A 24 18.36 7.90 -11.44
C SER A 24 17.63 9.05 -12.15
N GLU A 25 18.37 9.86 -12.93
CA GLU A 25 17.77 10.93 -13.74
C GLU A 25 16.84 10.37 -14.83
N LEU A 26 17.20 9.23 -15.41
CA LEU A 26 16.35 8.53 -16.38
C LEU A 26 15.01 8.14 -15.76
N ARG A 27 15.01 7.53 -14.56
CA ARG A 27 13.77 7.18 -13.83
C ARG A 27 12.95 8.40 -13.47
N GLN A 28 13.58 9.52 -13.13
CA GLN A 28 12.86 10.77 -12.84
C GLN A 28 12.11 11.29 -14.05
N ARG A 29 12.77 11.40 -15.22
CA ARG A 29 12.13 11.91 -16.42
C ARG A 29 11.03 11.00 -16.94
N VAL A 30 11.29 9.70 -16.88
CA VAL A 30 10.31 8.68 -17.22
C VAL A 30 9.11 8.74 -16.28
N GLY A 31 9.33 8.81 -14.97
CA GLY A 31 8.28 8.96 -13.96
C GLY A 31 7.41 10.18 -14.22
N ALA A 32 8.03 11.34 -14.49
CA ALA A 32 7.31 12.55 -14.86
C ALA A 32 6.47 12.39 -16.14
N ALA A 33 6.96 11.66 -17.14
CA ALA A 33 6.24 11.44 -18.39
C ALA A 33 5.03 10.50 -18.23
N VAL A 34 5.11 9.52 -17.32
CA VAL A 34 4.04 8.53 -17.10
C VAL A 34 3.18 8.80 -15.88
N GLY A 35 3.45 9.87 -15.14
CA GLY A 35 2.71 10.24 -13.92
C GLY A 35 3.02 9.33 -12.72
N GLU A 36 4.23 8.78 -12.64
CA GLU A 36 4.64 7.84 -11.59
C GLU A 36 5.87 8.31 -10.82
N ALA A 37 5.95 7.95 -9.54
CA ALA A 37 7.13 8.26 -8.72
C ALA A 37 8.37 7.51 -9.24
N PRO A 38 9.58 8.11 -9.21
CA PRO A 38 10.80 7.48 -9.74
C PRO A 38 11.11 6.10 -9.14
N ALA A 39 10.77 5.90 -7.86
CA ALA A 39 10.94 4.63 -7.15
C ALA A 39 10.06 3.49 -7.70
N ARG A 40 8.99 3.81 -8.45
CA ARG A 40 8.07 2.85 -9.08
C ARG A 40 8.46 2.50 -10.51
N ILE A 41 9.52 3.12 -11.03
CA ILE A 41 9.99 2.94 -12.40
C ILE A 41 11.04 1.83 -12.44
N ARG A 42 10.70 0.69 -13.04
CA ARG A 42 11.65 -0.34 -13.46
C ARG A 42 12.01 -0.11 -14.92
N LEU A 43 13.31 -0.05 -15.22
CA LEU A 43 13.81 0.19 -16.57
C LEU A 43 14.37 -1.12 -17.12
N LEU A 44 13.86 -1.58 -18.27
CA LEU A 44 14.43 -2.72 -18.97
C LEU A 44 15.07 -2.27 -20.29
N ALA A 45 16.31 -2.69 -20.52
CA ALA A 45 16.98 -2.62 -21.82
C ALA A 45 16.87 -4.00 -22.47
N GLY A 46 15.87 -4.19 -23.34
CA GLY A 46 15.50 -5.54 -23.79
C GLY A 46 14.94 -6.37 -22.63
N GLU A 47 15.62 -7.45 -22.27
CA GLU A 47 15.25 -8.35 -21.17
C GLU A 47 16.00 -8.07 -19.86
N ILE A 48 16.91 -7.08 -19.83
CA ILE A 48 17.80 -6.81 -18.69
C ILE A 48 17.30 -5.61 -17.88
N GLU A 49 17.15 -5.79 -16.57
CA GLU A 49 16.86 -4.69 -15.65
C GLU A 49 18.08 -3.79 -15.44
N VAL A 50 17.88 -2.48 -15.57
CA VAL A 50 18.91 -1.46 -15.40
C VAL A 50 18.88 -0.95 -13.95
N MET A 51 19.97 -1.23 -13.22
CA MET A 51 20.17 -0.88 -11.81
C MET A 51 20.94 0.44 -11.67
N ASP A 52 20.84 1.12 -10.53
CA ASP A 52 21.54 2.42 -10.32
C ASP A 52 23.06 2.30 -10.26
N SER A 53 23.58 1.12 -9.92
CA SER A 53 25.01 0.82 -9.91
C SER A 53 25.58 0.49 -11.29
N SER A 54 24.74 0.41 -12.31
CA SER A 54 25.18 0.15 -13.67
C SER A 54 25.81 1.43 -14.24
N ASP A 55 27.01 1.32 -14.80
CA ASP A 55 27.55 2.40 -15.62
C ASP A 55 26.51 2.73 -16.70
N PHE A 56 25.90 3.91 -16.60
CA PHE A 56 24.87 4.32 -17.52
C PHE A 56 25.54 4.56 -18.88
N VAL A 57 25.43 3.60 -19.78
CA VAL A 57 25.96 3.70 -21.13
C VAL A 57 24.79 3.93 -22.08
N PRO A 58 24.57 5.15 -22.60
CA PRO A 58 23.53 5.44 -23.59
C PRO A 58 23.59 4.53 -24.84
N ALA A 59 24.79 4.01 -25.16
CA ALA A 59 25.00 3.06 -26.25
C ALA A 59 24.49 1.63 -25.95
N ALA A 60 24.18 1.30 -24.69
CA ALA A 60 23.59 0.01 -24.30
C ALA A 60 22.08 -0.10 -24.65
N PHE A 61 21.48 0.96 -25.19
CA PHE A 61 20.10 0.99 -25.68
C PHE A 61 20.08 1.03 -27.21
N PRO A 62 20.32 -0.10 -27.91
CA PRO A 62 20.28 -0.14 -29.36
C PRO A 62 18.87 0.24 -29.85
N SER A 63 18.81 1.26 -30.71
CA SER A 63 17.63 1.73 -31.45
C SER A 63 16.27 1.61 -30.73
N GLY A 64 16.04 2.48 -29.74
CA GLY A 64 14.73 3.12 -29.59
C GLY A 64 13.65 2.42 -28.76
N VAL A 65 13.92 1.29 -28.10
CA VAL A 65 12.93 0.60 -27.26
C VAL A 65 13.48 0.37 -25.85
N VAL A 66 12.91 1.10 -24.88
CA VAL A 66 13.01 0.76 -23.45
C VAL A 66 11.65 0.17 -23.08
N THR A 67 11.61 -1.13 -22.80
CA THR A 67 10.39 -1.77 -22.30
C THR A 67 10.33 -1.49 -20.81
N MET A 68 9.26 -0.87 -20.33
CA MET A 68 9.08 -0.62 -18.91
C MET A 68 8.03 -1.53 -18.31
N ALA A 69 8.42 -2.20 -17.24
CA ALA A 69 7.46 -2.80 -16.34
C ALA A 69 6.96 -1.75 -15.33
N ILE A 70 5.73 -1.26 -15.48
CA ILE A 70 5.10 -0.39 -14.47
C ILE A 70 4.40 -1.25 -13.41
N SER A 71 4.69 -0.94 -12.15
CA SER A 71 4.15 -1.52 -10.92
C SER A 71 4.80 -2.81 -10.44
N ALA A 72 5.88 -2.65 -9.66
CA ALA A 72 5.84 -3.28 -8.34
C ALA A 72 4.84 -2.47 -7.50
N PRO A 73 3.81 -3.10 -6.92
CA PRO A 73 2.80 -2.39 -6.15
C PRO A 73 3.45 -1.93 -4.83
N GLY A 74 3.97 -0.71 -4.86
CA GLY A 74 4.36 0.05 -3.69
C GLY A 74 3.13 0.46 -2.88
N LEU A 75 3.36 1.09 -1.72
CA LEU A 75 2.30 1.73 -0.95
C LEU A 75 1.58 2.75 -1.84
N GLN A 76 0.27 2.68 -1.90
CA GLN A 76 -0.59 3.57 -2.67
C GLN A 76 -1.43 4.40 -1.70
N ALA A 77 -1.56 5.70 -1.98
CA ALA A 77 -2.58 6.48 -1.30
C ALA A 77 -3.96 5.91 -1.63
N GLY A 78 -4.81 5.75 -0.64
CA GLY A 78 -6.10 5.09 -0.76
C GLY A 78 -6.44 4.28 0.48
N PHE A 79 -7.33 3.30 0.30
CA PHE A 79 -7.94 2.57 1.40
C PHE A 79 -7.36 1.16 1.49
N TYR A 80 -6.97 0.78 2.70
CA TYR A 80 -6.49 -0.55 3.04
C TYR A 80 -7.51 -1.18 3.98
N TYR A 81 -8.16 -2.25 3.52
CA TYR A 81 -9.32 -2.82 4.21
C TYR A 81 -9.06 -4.26 4.65
N LEU A 82 -9.48 -4.56 5.88
CA LEU A 82 -9.44 -5.86 6.51
C LEU A 82 -10.87 -6.26 6.90
N ASP A 83 -11.37 -7.31 6.23
CA ASP A 83 -12.74 -7.83 6.39
C ASP A 83 -12.92 -8.77 7.59
N ASP A 84 -11.81 -9.19 8.20
CA ASP A 84 -11.78 -10.11 9.33
C ASP A 84 -10.96 -9.49 10.47
N CYS A 85 -11.64 -8.65 11.25
CA CYS A 85 -11.13 -8.20 12.54
C CYS A 85 -11.68 -9.03 13.72
N GLU A 86 -11.87 -10.35 13.56
CA GLU A 86 -12.38 -11.21 14.63
C GLU A 86 -11.40 -11.29 15.80
N ALA A 87 -11.67 -10.59 16.90
CA ALA A 87 -10.92 -10.81 18.13
C ALA A 87 -11.49 -12.06 18.80
N PHE A 88 -10.90 -13.23 18.55
CA PHE A 88 -11.28 -14.47 19.23
C PHE A 88 -11.08 -14.30 20.74
N ASN A 89 -12.15 -13.97 21.46
CA ASN A 89 -12.17 -14.03 22.91
C ASN A 89 -12.56 -15.47 23.26
N TYR A 90 -11.80 -16.11 24.15
CA TYR A 90 -12.00 -17.50 24.60
C TYR A 90 -13.30 -17.74 25.39
N ASP A 91 -14.25 -16.82 25.30
CA ASP A 91 -15.54 -16.83 25.96
C ASP A 91 -16.64 -16.76 24.89
N SER A 92 -17.87 -17.16 25.20
CA SER A 92 -19.01 -17.36 24.29
C SER A 92 -19.48 -16.16 23.43
N ASP A 93 -18.66 -15.12 23.31
CA ASP A 93 -18.81 -13.96 22.45
C ASP A 93 -18.44 -14.28 21.00
N VAL A 94 -19.27 -13.85 20.04
CA VAL A 94 -18.87 -13.72 18.64
C VAL A 94 -18.56 -12.25 18.38
N ASP A 95 -17.28 -11.96 18.20
CA ASP A 95 -16.71 -10.65 17.88
C ASP A 95 -16.29 -10.65 16.41
N GLY A 96 -16.91 -9.78 15.60
CA GLY A 96 -16.53 -9.57 14.19
C GLY A 96 -16.46 -8.09 13.87
N GLY A 97 -15.73 -7.71 12.83
CA GLY A 97 -15.61 -6.30 12.48
C GLY A 97 -14.79 -6.03 11.25
N GLU A 98 -14.87 -4.77 10.84
CA GLU A 98 -14.23 -4.20 9.66
C GLU A 98 -13.19 -3.18 10.15
N ASP A 99 -12.00 -3.21 9.56
CA ASP A 99 -10.91 -2.27 9.86
C ASP A 99 -10.40 -1.66 8.55
N GLU A 100 -10.36 -0.35 8.48
CA GLU A 100 -9.95 0.41 7.31
C GLU A 100 -8.86 1.41 7.71
N ILE A 101 -7.77 1.42 6.95
CA ILE A 101 -6.70 2.41 7.06
C ILE A 101 -6.67 3.18 5.76
N GLU A 102 -6.88 4.49 5.84
CA GLU A 102 -6.71 5.41 4.72
C GLU A 102 -5.31 6.02 4.79
N ILE A 103 -4.53 5.86 3.72
CA ILE A 103 -3.21 6.47 3.56
C ILE A 103 -3.36 7.62 2.57
N LEU A 104 -2.96 8.83 2.96
CA LEU A 104 -3.05 10.03 2.12
C LEU A 104 -1.66 10.42 1.58
N GLU A 105 -1.64 11.06 0.41
CA GLU A 105 -0.42 11.54 -0.25
C GLU A 105 0.32 12.60 0.57
N ASP A 106 -0.38 13.31 1.46
CA ASP A 106 0.17 14.37 2.32
C ASP A 106 0.93 13.82 3.54
N GLY A 107 1.07 12.49 3.67
CA GLY A 107 1.71 11.83 4.81
C GLY A 107 0.78 11.57 5.99
N SER A 108 -0.51 11.92 5.90
CA SER A 108 -1.50 11.63 6.92
C SER A 108 -2.08 10.22 6.76
N ALA A 109 -2.45 9.62 7.89
CA ALA A 109 -3.14 8.35 7.95
C ALA A 109 -4.43 8.50 8.77
N LYS A 110 -5.53 7.92 8.29
CA LYS A 110 -6.77 7.78 9.05
C LYS A 110 -7.08 6.31 9.25
N ARG A 111 -7.81 6.00 10.31
CA ARG A 111 -8.32 4.66 10.56
C ARG A 111 -9.78 4.72 10.96
N GLU A 112 -10.57 3.82 10.40
CA GLU A 112 -11.94 3.59 10.81
C GLU A 112 -12.12 2.13 11.23
N LEU A 113 -12.80 1.94 12.36
CA LEU A 113 -13.07 0.64 12.94
C LEU A 113 -14.57 0.50 13.15
N LEU A 114 -15.17 -0.54 12.56
CA LEU A 114 -16.55 -0.93 12.80
C LEU A 114 -16.58 -2.33 13.43
N HIS A 115 -16.99 -2.41 14.69
CA HIS A 115 -17.02 -3.67 15.42
C HIS A 115 -18.44 -4.07 15.78
N ARG A 116 -18.77 -5.35 15.58
CA ARG A 116 -20.06 -5.96 15.85
C ARG A 116 -19.83 -7.11 16.83
N ARG A 117 -20.34 -6.94 18.04
CA ARG A 117 -20.27 -7.96 19.10
C ARG A 117 -21.64 -8.54 19.35
N SER A 118 -21.70 -9.86 19.49
CA SER A 118 -22.84 -10.58 20.06
C SER A 118 -22.35 -11.50 21.18
N TRP A 119 -23.11 -11.62 22.26
CA TRP A 119 -22.73 -12.42 23.43
C TRP A 119 -23.93 -13.15 24.02
N ILE A 120 -23.65 -14.21 24.77
CA ILE A 120 -24.58 -14.88 25.68
C ILE A 120 -23.90 -14.92 27.05
N ASP A 121 -24.53 -14.36 28.08
CA ASP A 121 -23.96 -14.42 29.44
C ASP A 121 -24.21 -15.78 30.11
N GLY A 122 -23.52 -16.04 31.24
CA GLY A 122 -23.70 -17.29 32.00
C GLY A 122 -25.10 -17.47 32.62
N GLY A 123 -25.97 -16.47 32.52
CA GLY A 123 -27.40 -16.52 32.90
C GLY A 123 -28.34 -16.78 31.73
N GLY A 124 -27.81 -16.93 30.51
CA GLY A 124 -28.58 -17.18 29.29
C GLY A 124 -29.16 -15.92 28.63
N HIS A 125 -28.80 -14.71 29.09
CA HIS A 125 -29.19 -13.49 28.39
C HIS A 125 -28.28 -13.26 27.20
N SER A 126 -28.86 -12.89 26.06
CA SER A 126 -28.11 -12.49 24.88
C SER A 126 -28.12 -10.98 24.68
N GLY A 127 -27.10 -10.47 24.01
CA GLY A 127 -27.03 -9.07 23.63
C GLY A 127 -26.21 -8.86 22.35
N ASN A 128 -26.40 -7.70 21.74
CA ASN A 128 -25.59 -7.24 20.61
C ASN A 128 -25.18 -5.78 20.80
N ASN A 129 -24.07 -5.38 20.18
CA ASN A 129 -23.59 -4.02 20.19
C ASN A 129 -22.77 -3.73 18.92
N VAL A 130 -22.97 -2.55 18.34
CA VAL A 130 -22.14 -2.02 17.25
C VAL A 130 -21.37 -0.83 17.78
N ARG A 131 -20.04 -0.86 17.60
CA ARG A 131 -19.15 0.22 18.03
C ARG A 131 -18.37 0.75 16.85
N HIS A 132 -18.18 2.06 16.85
CA HIS A 132 -17.43 2.76 15.82
C HIS A 132 -16.32 3.58 16.48
N ALA A 133 -15.08 3.40 16.04
CA ALA A 133 -13.94 4.20 16.46
C ALA A 133 -13.21 4.79 15.24
N ARG A 134 -12.66 5.99 15.43
CA ARG A 134 -11.86 6.71 14.42
C ARG A 134 -10.50 7.10 14.98
N GLY A 135 -9.49 7.01 14.13
CA GLY A 135 -8.12 7.32 14.46
C GLY A 135 -7.47 8.18 13.38
N GLU A 136 -6.49 8.96 13.79
CA GLU A 136 -5.73 9.88 12.97
C GLU A 136 -4.26 9.79 13.35
N GLY A 137 -3.38 9.94 12.37
CA GLY A 137 -1.94 9.84 12.54
C GLY A 137 -1.18 10.27 11.31
N THR A 138 0.11 10.02 11.32
CA THR A 138 1.02 10.22 10.18
C THR A 138 1.69 8.90 9.83
N TRP A 139 2.14 8.75 8.59
CA TRP A 139 2.81 7.54 8.15
C TRP A 139 4.17 7.82 7.52
N GLU A 140 5.04 6.81 7.59
CA GLU A 140 6.31 6.75 6.88
C GLU A 140 6.52 5.33 6.34
N LEU A 141 7.23 5.21 5.22
CA LEU A 141 7.65 3.93 4.67
C LEU A 141 9.16 3.81 4.84
N ASP A 142 9.61 2.78 5.55
CA ASP A 142 11.04 2.54 5.75
C ASP A 142 11.71 1.87 4.54
N ASP A 143 13.04 1.83 4.54
CA ASP A 143 13.87 1.22 3.49
C ASP A 143 13.63 -0.29 3.29
N LYS A 144 12.85 -0.92 4.16
CA LYS A 144 12.48 -2.35 4.13
C LYS A 144 11.03 -2.57 3.72
N ASN A 145 10.38 -1.57 3.12
CA ASN A 145 8.96 -1.59 2.76
C ASN A 145 8.04 -1.86 3.96
N ARG A 146 8.42 -1.37 5.15
CA ARG A 146 7.53 -1.40 6.32
C ARG A 146 6.88 -0.05 6.50
N LEU A 147 5.56 -0.04 6.43
CA LEU A 147 4.75 1.12 6.76
C LEU A 147 4.70 1.26 8.28
N ARG A 148 5.14 2.41 8.79
CA ARG A 148 5.00 2.80 10.19
C ARG A 148 3.96 3.90 10.27
N VAL A 149 2.98 3.74 11.17
CA VAL A 149 1.94 4.74 11.42
C VAL A 149 2.06 5.23 12.86
N THR A 150 2.23 6.53 13.02
CA THR A 150 2.24 7.21 14.32
C THR A 150 0.87 7.80 14.57
N TRP A 151 0.07 7.14 15.42
CA TRP A 151 -1.28 7.59 15.75
C TRP A 151 -1.25 8.72 16.77
N THR A 152 -1.70 9.91 16.38
CA THR A 152 -1.92 11.05 17.27
C THR A 152 -3.26 10.95 17.98
N ARG A 153 -4.24 10.35 17.32
CA ARG A 153 -5.54 9.97 17.89
C ARG A 153 -5.78 8.48 17.64
N PRO A 154 -5.78 7.64 18.68
CA PRO A 154 -5.96 6.21 18.49
C PRO A 154 -7.43 5.83 18.25
N ALA A 155 -7.69 5.01 17.22
CA ALA A 155 -8.95 4.26 17.11
C ALA A 155 -8.85 3.04 18.05
N SER A 156 -9.48 3.14 19.22
CA SER A 156 -9.36 2.12 20.28
C SER A 156 -10.58 1.20 20.37
N HIS A 157 -10.31 -0.10 20.42
CA HIS A 157 -11.24 -1.18 20.77
C HIS A 157 -10.46 -2.33 21.45
N LYS A 158 -11.12 -3.38 21.95
CA LYS A 158 -10.45 -4.62 22.40
C LYS A 158 -9.53 -5.13 21.28
N GLY A 159 -8.23 -5.20 21.56
CA GLY A 159 -7.22 -5.66 20.62
C GLY A 159 -6.00 -4.74 20.55
N GLN A 160 -4.98 -5.18 19.85
CA GLN A 160 -3.79 -4.35 19.58
C GLN A 160 -4.11 -3.27 18.56
N GLN A 161 -3.49 -2.10 18.72
CA GLN A 161 -3.52 -1.03 17.73
C GLN A 161 -2.31 -1.21 16.78
N PRO A 162 -2.54 -1.67 15.54
CA PRO A 162 -1.45 -1.89 14.61
C PRO A 162 -0.81 -0.54 14.24
N SER A 163 0.50 -0.47 14.34
CA SER A 163 1.30 0.73 14.02
C SER A 163 2.46 0.41 13.07
N GLU A 164 2.68 -0.88 12.78
CA GLU A 164 3.68 -1.35 11.83
C GLU A 164 3.03 -2.40 10.92
N PHE A 165 3.28 -2.27 9.62
CA PHE A 165 2.77 -3.17 8.60
C PHE A 165 3.88 -3.49 7.60
N SER A 166 3.98 -4.75 7.19
CA SER A 166 4.85 -5.13 6.08
C SER A 166 4.08 -4.97 4.77
N LEU A 167 4.59 -4.16 3.85
CA LEU A 167 4.02 -4.07 2.51
C LEU A 167 4.42 -5.30 1.70
N THR A 168 3.42 -6.01 1.16
CA THR A 168 3.63 -7.20 0.36
C THR A 168 3.96 -6.86 -1.09
N SER A 169 4.47 -7.84 -1.84
CA SER A 169 4.79 -7.70 -3.27
C SER A 169 3.59 -7.42 -4.15
N GLU A 170 2.36 -7.61 -3.66
CA GLU A 170 1.10 -7.28 -4.32
C GLU A 170 0.48 -5.96 -3.82
N GLY A 171 1.17 -5.23 -2.93
CA GLY A 171 0.75 -3.92 -2.43
C GLY A 171 -0.26 -3.97 -1.29
N SER A 172 -0.47 -5.14 -0.69
CA SER A 172 -1.28 -5.28 0.52
C SER A 172 -0.44 -4.97 1.76
N LEU A 173 -1.10 -4.59 2.86
CA LEU A 173 -0.43 -4.37 4.14
C LEU A 173 -0.64 -5.59 5.03
N MET A 174 0.45 -6.25 5.41
CA MET A 174 0.41 -7.37 6.33
C MET A 174 0.64 -6.87 7.76
N TYR A 175 -0.34 -7.14 8.62
CA TYR A 175 -0.21 -6.91 10.05
C TYR A 175 0.14 -8.22 10.76
N PRO A 176 1.29 -8.29 11.46
CA PRO A 176 1.62 -9.44 12.28
C PRO A 176 0.78 -9.42 13.56
N CYS A 177 -0.38 -10.08 13.54
CA CYS A 177 -1.12 -10.38 14.76
C CYS A 177 -0.60 -11.70 15.37
N PRO A 178 -0.36 -11.78 16.70
CA PRO A 178 0.19 -12.97 17.36
C PRO A 178 -0.57 -14.28 17.10
N PHE A 179 -1.86 -14.18 16.77
CA PHE A 179 -2.76 -15.32 16.62
C PHE A 179 -3.04 -15.68 15.15
N ARG A 180 -2.84 -14.75 14.21
CA ARG A 180 -3.07 -14.96 12.77
C ARG A 180 -2.39 -13.87 11.96
N GLN A 181 -1.76 -14.20 10.83
CA GLN A 181 -1.36 -13.18 9.88
C GLN A 181 -2.61 -12.59 9.22
N ARG A 182 -2.74 -11.25 9.24
CA ARG A 182 -3.86 -10.53 8.63
C ARG A 182 -3.34 -9.63 7.52
N GLN A 183 -4.10 -9.53 6.44
CA GLN A 183 -3.76 -8.75 5.26
C GLN A 183 -4.84 -7.70 5.01
N TYR A 184 -4.46 -6.43 5.03
CA TYR A 184 -5.28 -5.35 4.51
C TYR A 184 -5.09 -5.27 3.00
N ARG A 185 -6.19 -5.41 2.27
CA ARG A 185 -6.19 -5.31 0.82
C ARG A 185 -6.38 -3.87 0.39
N TYR A 186 -5.69 -3.48 -0.67
CA TYR A 186 -5.78 -2.14 -1.22
C TYR A 186 -7.06 -1.95 -2.06
N PHE A 187 -7.69 -0.79 -1.91
CA PHE A 187 -8.84 -0.32 -2.67
C PHE A 187 -8.67 1.17 -3.01
N THR A 188 -9.05 1.54 -4.23
CA THR A 188 -9.06 2.93 -4.70
C THR A 188 -10.23 3.73 -4.14
N THR A 189 -11.24 3.05 -3.60
CA THR A 189 -12.45 3.64 -3.04
C THR A 189 -12.75 3.00 -1.70
N ARG A 190 -13.37 3.79 -0.84
CA ARG A 190 -13.78 3.37 0.50
C ARG A 190 -14.70 2.15 0.44
N GLN A 191 -14.43 1.13 1.25
CA GLN A 191 -15.23 -0.10 1.28
C GLN A 191 -16.22 -0.12 2.45
N MET A 192 -15.85 0.52 3.57
CA MET A 192 -16.70 0.50 4.76
C MET A 192 -18.07 1.13 4.46
N LYS A 193 -19.13 0.35 4.63
CA LYS A 193 -20.50 0.83 4.42
C LYS A 193 -20.87 1.80 5.54
N ALA A 194 -21.28 3.01 5.17
CA ALA A 194 -21.96 3.89 6.11
C ALA A 194 -23.22 3.17 6.61
N THR A 195 -23.25 2.82 7.89
CA THR A 195 -24.45 2.39 8.61
C THR A 195 -25.41 3.55 8.79
#